data_AF-A0A7H2Q101-F1
#
_entry.id   AF-A0A7H2Q101-F1
#
_cell.length_a   1.000
_cell.length_b   1.000
_cell.length_c   1.000
_cell.angle_alpha   90.00
_cell.angle_beta   90.00
_cell.angle_gamma   90.00
#
_symmetry.space_group_name_H-M   'P 1'
#
loop_
_entity.id
_entity.type
_entity.pdbx_description
1 polymer ?
#
loop_
_entity_poly.entity_id
_entity_poly.type
_entity_poly.pdbx_seq_one_letter_code
_entity_poly.pdbx_strand_id
1 'polypeptide(L)'
;MIIEKYDSDNYRVLLDKRWSLENLNDFSRLYLQNYAFLYCLENNKDNLRAVTLAPELNEYKLRDGLTYVNIYSLFVRHVPNKERPTVRAISYASPGFIELILNYEIAIKIALSIAAFIKGLTATAETYNKLHNIYLELGRKRKEKQNSLLKLDAENIKHTRKLNEELAKGLGFDSLEDMYKKIGDEEEVSKLLMAHYRRMKAMSKFVIEGKLKFPLE
;
A
#
# COMPACT_ATOMS: atom_id res chain seq x y z
N MET A 1 -41.98 4.90 7.54
CA MET A 1 -41.04 3.77 7.42
C MET A 1 -39.72 4.25 8.00
N ILE A 2 -39.39 3.74 9.18
CA ILE A 2 -38.29 4.19 10.02
C ILE A 2 -37.01 3.64 9.40
N ILE A 3 -36.10 4.53 8.96
CA ILE A 3 -34.73 4.14 8.60
C ILE A 3 -34.10 3.71 9.91
N GLU A 4 -33.95 2.39 10.11
CA GLU A 4 -33.23 1.86 11.25
C GLU A 4 -31.86 2.54 11.33
N LYS A 5 -31.56 3.04 12.53
CA LYS A 5 -30.32 3.71 12.88
C LYS A 5 -29.19 2.71 12.67
N TYR A 6 -28.58 2.76 11.49
CA TYR A 6 -27.55 1.81 11.07
C TYR A 6 -26.44 1.72 12.13
N ASP A 7 -26.12 0.50 12.52
CA ASP A 7 -25.10 0.12 13.50
C ASP A 7 -23.81 0.94 13.29
N SER A 8 -23.46 1.78 14.28
CA SER A 8 -22.37 2.78 14.21
C SER A 8 -20.98 2.18 14.21
N ASP A 9 -20.87 0.88 14.45
CA ASP A 9 -19.61 0.25 14.85
C ASP A 9 -18.84 -0.35 13.66
N ASN A 10 -19.31 -0.15 12.43
CA ASN A 10 -18.77 -0.81 11.24
C ASN A 10 -18.26 0.20 10.21
N TYR A 11 -17.09 -0.10 9.66
CA TYR A 11 -16.42 0.79 8.71
C TYR A 11 -17.14 0.79 7.35
N ARG A 12 -17.62 1.96 6.93
CA ARG A 12 -18.38 2.13 5.69
C ARG A 12 -17.67 3.03 4.70
N VAL A 13 -17.17 2.45 3.61
CA VAL A 13 -16.65 3.24 2.51
C VAL A 13 -17.83 3.74 1.68
N LEU A 14 -17.96 5.06 1.55
CA LEU A 14 -19.09 5.68 0.86
C LEU A 14 -18.87 5.66 -0.65
N LEU A 15 -19.91 5.29 -1.38
CA LEU A 15 -19.94 5.22 -2.83
C LEU A 15 -20.80 6.37 -3.38
N ASP A 16 -20.32 7.00 -4.42
CA ASP A 16 -21.09 7.97 -5.20
C ASP A 16 -20.82 7.77 -6.70
N LYS A 17 -21.63 8.42 -7.52
CA LYS A 17 -21.65 8.29 -8.99
C LYS A 17 -21.93 6.85 -9.43
N ARG A 18 -21.81 6.61 -10.74
CA ARG A 18 -22.01 5.28 -11.33
C ARG A 18 -20.76 4.42 -11.19
N TRP A 19 -20.94 3.23 -10.66
CA TRP A 19 -19.89 2.21 -10.57
C TRP A 19 -20.09 1.14 -11.64
N SER A 20 -19.04 0.88 -12.42
CA SER A 20 -18.97 -0.32 -13.27
C SER A 20 -18.52 -1.51 -12.43
N LEU A 21 -18.73 -2.73 -12.94
CA LEU A 21 -18.16 -3.94 -12.34
C LEU A 21 -16.62 -3.88 -12.28
N GLU A 22 -15.99 -3.26 -13.26
CA GLU A 22 -14.55 -3.01 -13.27
C GLU A 22 -14.13 -2.11 -12.10
N ASN A 23 -14.85 -1.02 -11.83
CA ASN A 23 -14.58 -0.16 -10.68
C ASN A 23 -14.67 -0.94 -9.36
N LEU A 24 -15.70 -1.77 -9.19
CA LEU A 24 -15.88 -2.57 -7.98
C LEU A 24 -14.76 -3.60 -7.80
N ASN A 25 -14.35 -4.27 -8.88
CA ASN A 25 -13.25 -5.22 -8.87
C ASN A 25 -11.92 -4.53 -8.52
N ASP A 26 -11.64 -3.40 -9.17
CA ASP A 26 -10.42 -2.62 -8.92
C ASP A 26 -10.38 -2.08 -7.50
N PHE A 27 -11.47 -1.49 -7.00
CA PHE A 27 -11.56 -1.04 -5.62
C PHE A 27 -11.31 -2.19 -4.65
N SER A 28 -12.02 -3.31 -4.80
CA SER A 28 -11.89 -4.46 -3.88
C SER A 28 -10.46 -4.98 -3.84
N ARG A 29 -9.83 -5.13 -5.02
CA ARG A 29 -8.44 -5.57 -5.15
C ARG A 29 -7.48 -4.57 -4.54
N LEU A 30 -7.61 -3.28 -4.86
CA LEU A 30 -6.72 -2.23 -4.35
C LEU A 30 -6.88 -2.07 -2.84
N TYR A 31 -8.10 -2.13 -2.32
CA TYR A 31 -8.36 -2.00 -0.88
C TYR A 31 -7.71 -3.15 -0.12
N LEU A 32 -7.93 -4.39 -0.57
CA LEU A 32 -7.30 -5.57 0.05
C LEU A 32 -5.77 -5.50 0.01
N GLN A 33 -5.19 -5.01 -1.10
CA GLN A 33 -3.75 -4.85 -1.24
C GLN A 33 -3.16 -3.78 -0.30
N ASN A 34 -3.81 -2.62 -0.20
CA ASN A 34 -3.36 -1.57 0.72
C ASN A 34 -3.55 -2.00 2.19
N TYR A 35 -4.68 -2.64 2.51
CA TYR A 35 -4.94 -3.19 3.84
C TYR A 35 -3.88 -4.20 4.25
N ALA A 36 -3.61 -5.21 3.41
CA ALA A 36 -2.63 -6.24 3.73
C ALA A 36 -1.21 -5.67 3.86
N PHE A 37 -0.87 -4.66 3.05
CA PHE A 37 0.42 -3.97 3.15
C PHE A 37 0.58 -3.32 4.53
N LEU A 38 -0.37 -2.48 4.95
CA LEU A 38 -0.30 -1.79 6.24
C LEU A 38 -0.37 -2.78 7.40
N TYR A 39 -1.27 -3.77 7.34
CA TYR A 39 -1.37 -4.82 8.36
C TYR A 39 -0.04 -5.54 8.58
N CYS A 40 0.69 -5.90 7.52
CA CYS A 40 1.93 -6.67 7.65
C CYS A 40 3.16 -5.81 8.01
N LEU A 41 3.24 -4.60 7.48
CA LEU A 41 4.46 -3.80 7.54
C LEU A 41 4.42 -2.74 8.64
N GLU A 42 3.26 -2.19 8.94
CA GLU A 42 3.09 -1.20 10.00
C GLU A 42 2.83 -1.87 11.35
N ASN A 43 3.34 -1.24 12.40
CA ASN A 43 3.39 -1.81 13.73
C ASN A 43 2.01 -1.75 14.41
N ASN A 44 1.27 -2.86 14.36
CA ASN A 44 0.24 -3.13 15.35
C ASN A 44 0.95 -3.84 16.50
N LYS A 45 0.92 -3.24 17.70
CA LYS A 45 1.63 -3.72 18.91
C LYS A 45 1.33 -5.19 19.26
N ASP A 46 0.27 -5.77 18.71
CA ASP A 46 -0.17 -7.16 18.89
C ASP A 46 0.09 -8.09 17.69
N ASN A 47 0.77 -7.63 16.64
CA ASN A 47 0.96 -8.41 15.42
C ASN A 47 2.19 -9.34 15.53
N LEU A 48 2.05 -10.38 16.37
CA LEU A 48 3.00 -11.48 16.57
C LEU A 48 3.48 -12.17 15.26
N ARG A 49 2.81 -11.92 14.14
CA ARG A 49 3.10 -12.50 12.81
C ARG A 49 4.13 -11.73 11.98
N ALA A 50 4.65 -10.60 12.46
CA ALA A 50 5.81 -9.96 11.84
C ALA A 50 7.02 -10.94 11.72
N VAL A 51 7.14 -11.87 12.67
CA VAL A 51 8.20 -12.89 12.71
C VAL A 51 8.08 -13.92 11.59
N THR A 52 6.86 -14.28 11.16
CA THR A 52 6.67 -15.32 10.12
C THR A 52 6.87 -14.80 8.70
N LEU A 53 6.83 -13.48 8.50
CA LEU A 53 6.95 -12.86 7.18
C LEU A 53 8.41 -12.78 6.69
N ALA A 54 9.38 -12.65 7.59
CA ALA A 54 10.78 -12.40 7.25
C ALA A 54 11.46 -13.53 6.43
N PRO A 55 11.26 -14.84 6.74
CA PRO A 55 11.83 -15.93 5.94
C PRO A 55 11.27 -15.96 4.52
N GLU A 56 9.94 -15.85 4.35
CA GLU A 56 9.31 -15.83 3.02
C GLU A 56 9.75 -14.59 2.21
N LEU A 57 9.87 -13.43 2.85
CA LEU A 57 10.41 -12.24 2.18
C LEU A 57 11.82 -12.46 1.65
N ASN A 58 12.68 -13.18 2.38
CA ASN A 58 14.05 -13.48 1.93
C ASN A 58 14.05 -14.45 0.73
N GLU A 59 13.19 -15.46 0.70
CA GLU A 59 13.04 -16.33 -0.48
C GLU A 59 12.57 -15.55 -1.71
N TYR A 60 11.66 -14.59 -1.53
CA TYR A 60 11.20 -13.70 -2.60
C TYR A 60 12.28 -12.73 -3.09
N LYS A 61 13.24 -12.31 -2.24
CA LYS A 61 14.39 -11.49 -2.64
C LYS A 61 15.34 -12.25 -3.57
N LEU A 62 15.52 -13.56 -3.35
CA LEU A 62 16.48 -14.40 -4.07
C LEU A 62 16.02 -14.78 -5.49
N ARG A 63 14.71 -14.76 -5.79
CA ARG A 63 14.16 -15.06 -7.11
C ARG A 63 13.99 -13.78 -7.92
N ASP A 64 15.05 -13.40 -8.66
CA ASP A 64 15.04 -12.35 -9.69
C ASP A 64 14.40 -11.02 -9.26
N GLY A 65 14.80 -10.51 -8.09
CA GLY A 65 14.46 -9.16 -7.67
C GLY A 65 12.96 -8.88 -7.65
N LEU A 66 12.24 -9.50 -6.72
CA LEU A 66 10.90 -9.11 -6.30
C LEU A 66 9.95 -8.73 -7.45
N THR A 67 9.24 -9.71 -8.02
CA THR A 67 8.03 -9.38 -8.78
C THR A 67 6.99 -8.84 -7.81
N TYR A 68 6.94 -7.51 -7.62
CA TYR A 68 6.01 -6.78 -6.72
C TYR A 68 4.51 -7.04 -6.95
N VAL A 69 4.17 -7.81 -7.98
CA VAL A 69 2.84 -8.39 -8.16
C VAL A 69 2.59 -9.48 -7.12
N ASN A 70 3.57 -10.35 -6.88
CA ASN A 70 3.43 -11.53 -6.02
C ASN A 70 3.59 -11.20 -4.52
N ILE A 71 4.31 -10.13 -4.15
CA ILE A 71 4.48 -9.74 -2.74
C ILE A 71 3.16 -9.34 -2.06
N TYR A 72 2.20 -8.81 -2.82
CA TYR A 72 0.90 -8.46 -2.24
C TYR A 72 0.05 -9.70 -1.99
N SER A 73 0.16 -10.73 -2.83
CA SER A 73 -0.42 -12.04 -2.54
C SER A 73 0.18 -12.63 -1.26
N LEU A 74 1.50 -12.47 -1.06
CA LEU A 74 2.17 -12.85 0.18
C LEU A 74 1.60 -12.12 1.40
N PHE A 75 1.45 -10.79 1.34
CA PHE A 75 0.85 -10.01 2.43
C PHE A 75 -0.59 -10.44 2.73
N VAL A 76 -1.41 -10.63 1.69
CA VAL A 76 -2.81 -11.08 1.88
C VAL A 76 -2.90 -12.44 2.57
N ARG A 77 -1.98 -13.37 2.27
CA ARG A 77 -1.90 -14.67 2.98
C ARG A 77 -1.52 -14.54 4.45
N HIS A 78 -0.75 -13.52 4.80
CA HIS A 78 -0.30 -13.27 6.17
C HIS A 78 -1.35 -12.59 7.05
N VAL A 79 -2.34 -11.93 6.45
CA VAL A 79 -3.51 -11.44 7.19
C VAL A 79 -4.33 -12.64 7.71
N PRO A 80 -4.53 -12.79 9.03
CA PRO A 80 -5.38 -13.84 9.59
C PRO A 80 -6.77 -13.83 8.97
N ASN A 81 -7.38 -14.99 8.75
CA ASN A 81 -8.73 -15.06 8.15
C ASN A 81 -9.78 -14.23 8.90
N LYS A 82 -9.67 -14.14 10.24
CA LYS A 82 -10.56 -13.33 11.08
C LYS A 82 -10.36 -11.82 10.94
N GLU A 83 -9.16 -11.40 10.53
CA GLU A 83 -8.76 -10.00 10.36
C GLU A 83 -8.79 -9.57 8.87
N ARG A 84 -9.10 -10.50 7.95
CA ARG A 84 -9.14 -10.21 6.53
C ARG A 84 -10.43 -9.45 6.21
N PRO A 85 -10.36 -8.34 5.45
CA PRO A 85 -11.56 -7.58 5.11
C PRO A 85 -12.60 -8.45 4.41
N THR A 86 -13.83 -8.41 4.92
CA THR A 86 -14.99 -9.07 4.32
C THR A 86 -16.12 -8.06 4.16
N VAL A 87 -16.91 -8.24 3.10
CA VAL A 87 -18.06 -7.37 2.83
C VAL A 87 -19.22 -7.82 3.72
N ARG A 88 -19.70 -6.91 4.58
CA ARG A 88 -20.92 -7.12 5.37
C ARG A 88 -22.16 -6.80 4.54
N ALA A 89 -22.14 -5.66 3.88
CA ALA A 89 -23.25 -5.15 3.10
C ALA A 89 -22.75 -4.23 1.98
N ILE A 90 -23.51 -4.19 0.89
CA ILE A 90 -23.36 -3.19 -0.17
C ILE A 90 -24.72 -2.57 -0.40
N SER A 91 -24.80 -1.24 -0.30
CA SER A 91 -25.98 -0.48 -0.72
C SER A 91 -25.61 0.36 -1.93
N TYR A 92 -26.32 0.16 -3.03
CA TYR A 92 -26.10 0.88 -4.27
C TYR A 92 -27.31 1.77 -4.59
N ALA A 93 -27.26 3.01 -4.13
CA ALA A 93 -28.17 4.09 -4.51
C ALA A 93 -27.49 5.41 -4.12
N SER A 94 -26.94 6.19 -5.07
CA SER A 94 -26.17 7.42 -4.78
C SER A 94 -26.90 8.32 -3.76
N PRO A 95 -26.35 8.54 -2.54
CA PRO A 95 -25.10 7.99 -2.01
C PRO A 95 -25.24 6.56 -1.44
N GLY A 96 -24.40 5.64 -1.95
CA GLY A 96 -24.33 4.24 -1.50
C GLY A 96 -23.16 3.97 -0.54
N PHE A 97 -22.93 2.71 -0.19
CA PHE A 97 -21.79 2.31 0.64
C PHE A 97 -21.37 0.85 0.42
N ILE A 98 -20.11 0.56 0.76
CA ILE A 98 -19.59 -0.78 1.03
C ILE A 98 -19.22 -0.83 2.51
N GLU A 99 -19.87 -1.72 3.23
CA GLU A 99 -19.63 -1.95 4.64
C GLU A 99 -18.72 -3.15 4.83
N LEU A 100 -17.68 -2.98 5.64
CA LEU A 100 -16.60 -3.95 5.79
C LEU A 100 -16.48 -4.40 7.25
N ILE A 101 -16.28 -5.71 7.43
CA ILE A 101 -15.80 -6.31 8.68
C ILE A 101 -14.28 -6.47 8.54
N LEU A 102 -13.52 -5.77 9.38
CA LEU A 102 -12.06 -5.67 9.31
C LEU A 102 -11.49 -5.09 10.62
N ASN A 103 -10.16 -4.99 10.71
CA ASN A 103 -9.48 -4.24 11.75
C ASN A 103 -9.68 -2.73 11.55
N TYR A 104 -10.43 -2.10 12.46
CA TYR A 104 -10.82 -0.70 12.34
C TYR A 104 -9.62 0.26 12.27
N GLU A 105 -8.60 0.03 13.09
CA GLU A 105 -7.41 0.88 13.12
C GLU A 105 -6.69 0.89 11.77
N ILE A 106 -6.56 -0.27 11.12
CA ILE A 106 -5.98 -0.35 9.77
C ILE A 106 -6.83 0.38 8.74
N ALA A 107 -8.16 0.30 8.82
CA ALA A 107 -9.03 1.02 7.89
C ALA A 107 -8.91 2.54 8.03
N ILE A 108 -8.85 3.05 9.27
CA ILE A 108 -8.59 4.47 9.53
C ILE A 108 -7.21 4.89 8.99
N LYS A 109 -6.18 4.07 9.19
CA LYS A 109 -4.85 4.34 8.61
C LYS A 109 -4.88 4.42 7.09
N ILE A 110 -5.58 3.51 6.40
CA ILE A 110 -5.76 3.61 4.93
C ILE A 110 -6.38 4.96 4.56
N ALA A 111 -7.44 5.36 5.26
CA ALA A 111 -8.15 6.60 4.97
C ALA A 111 -7.26 7.84 5.15
N LEU A 112 -6.51 7.89 6.26
CA LEU A 112 -5.55 8.95 6.56
C LEU A 112 -4.40 8.98 5.53
N SER A 113 -3.84 7.81 5.18
CA SER A 113 -2.77 7.70 4.19
C SER A 113 -3.23 8.14 2.80
N ILE A 114 -4.46 7.80 2.39
CA ILE A 114 -5.04 8.28 1.12
C ILE A 114 -5.20 9.81 1.15
N ALA A 115 -5.70 10.38 2.24
CA ALA A 115 -5.87 11.82 2.38
C ALA A 115 -4.52 12.56 2.34
N ALA A 116 -3.52 12.06 3.05
CA ALA A 116 -2.16 12.59 3.04
C ALA A 116 -1.52 12.48 1.64
N PHE A 117 -1.69 11.33 0.98
CA PHE A 117 -1.21 11.08 -0.37
C PHE A 117 -1.81 12.06 -1.39
N ILE A 118 -3.12 12.31 -1.35
CA ILE A 118 -3.79 13.27 -2.24
C ILE A 118 -3.27 14.68 -1.99
N LYS A 119 -3.10 15.09 -0.73
CA LYS A 119 -2.56 16.41 -0.36
C LYS A 119 -1.13 16.62 -0.88
N GLY A 120 -0.31 15.56 -0.87
CA GLY A 120 1.08 15.58 -1.30
C GLY A 120 1.34 15.10 -2.74
N LEU A 121 0.30 14.89 -3.55
CA LEU A 121 0.37 14.07 -4.77
C LEU A 121 1.54 14.44 -5.71
N THR A 122 1.75 15.73 -5.97
CA THR A 122 2.82 16.20 -6.86
C THR A 122 4.20 15.91 -6.30
N ALA A 123 4.45 16.28 -5.05
CA ALA A 123 5.74 16.05 -4.39
C ALA A 123 6.05 14.55 -4.28
N THR A 124 5.06 13.75 -3.88
CA THR A 124 5.19 12.29 -3.80
C THR A 124 5.48 11.68 -5.18
N ALA A 125 4.87 12.20 -6.25
CA ALA A 125 5.14 11.75 -7.62
C ALA A 125 6.55 12.10 -8.09
N GLU A 126 7.07 13.28 -7.75
CA GLU A 126 8.45 13.66 -8.05
C GLU A 126 9.47 12.75 -7.37
N THR A 127 9.28 12.45 -6.07
CA THR A 127 10.15 11.52 -5.34
C THR A 127 10.09 10.11 -5.92
N TYR A 128 8.88 9.62 -6.28
CA TYR A 128 8.72 8.36 -7.00
C TYR A 128 9.52 8.34 -8.31
N ASN A 129 9.46 9.40 -9.11
CA ASN A 129 10.16 9.48 -10.40
C ASN A 129 11.68 9.49 -10.22
N LYS A 130 12.20 10.18 -9.19
CA LYS A 130 13.64 10.17 -8.86
C LYS A 130 14.11 8.75 -8.52
N LEU A 131 13.40 8.05 -7.65
CA LEU A 131 13.69 6.65 -7.32
C LEU A 131 13.59 5.75 -8.56
N HIS A 132 12.55 5.94 -9.39
CA HIS A 132 12.37 5.17 -10.61
C HIS A 132 13.57 5.30 -11.55
N ASN A 133 14.07 6.52 -11.75
CA ASN A 133 15.22 6.79 -12.61
C ASN A 133 16.51 6.15 -12.05
N ILE A 134 16.73 6.19 -10.73
CA ILE A 134 17.87 5.53 -10.08
C ILE A 134 17.90 4.03 -10.43
N TYR A 135 16.76 3.34 -10.27
CA TYR A 135 16.70 1.91 -10.54
C TYR A 135 16.65 1.55 -12.03
N LEU A 136 16.14 2.46 -12.87
CA LEU A 136 16.22 2.32 -14.32
C LEU A 136 17.70 2.35 -14.77
N GLU A 137 18.46 3.32 -14.29
CA GLU A 137 19.90 3.43 -14.57
C GLU A 137 20.71 2.27 -13.99
N LEU A 138 20.41 1.84 -12.76
CA LEU A 138 21.04 0.65 -12.18
C LEU A 138 20.77 -0.60 -13.02
N GLY A 139 19.52 -0.78 -13.46
CA GLY A 139 19.13 -1.87 -14.36
C GLY A 139 19.86 -1.82 -15.69
N ARG A 140 20.05 -0.63 -16.27
CA ARG A 140 20.87 -0.43 -17.48
C ARG A 140 22.33 -0.83 -17.26
N LYS A 141 22.95 -0.35 -16.17
CA LYS A 141 24.34 -0.68 -15.81
C LYS A 141 24.54 -2.19 -15.56
N ARG A 142 23.58 -2.86 -14.93
CA ARG A 142 23.59 -4.32 -14.72
C ARG A 142 23.66 -5.08 -16.04
N LYS A 143 22.86 -4.66 -17.03
CA LYS A 143 22.84 -5.25 -18.38
C LYS A 143 24.16 -5.00 -19.12
N GLU A 144 24.63 -3.75 -19.13
CA GLU A 144 25.87 -3.35 -19.82
C GLU A 144 27.09 -4.10 -19.27
N LYS A 145 27.15 -4.30 -17.95
CA LYS A 145 28.26 -4.99 -17.28
C LYS A 145 28.07 -6.51 -17.15
N GLN A 146 26.95 -7.06 -17.65
CA GLN A 146 26.55 -8.45 -17.43
C GLN A 146 26.65 -8.90 -15.95
N ASN A 147 26.35 -7.98 -15.03
CA ASN A 147 26.47 -8.21 -13.60
C ASN A 147 25.13 -7.86 -12.92
N SER A 148 24.28 -8.87 -12.72
CA SER A 148 22.99 -8.74 -12.04
C SER A 148 23.12 -8.37 -10.56
N LEU A 149 24.28 -8.63 -9.95
CA LEU A 149 24.55 -8.37 -8.53
C LEU A 149 25.11 -6.96 -8.27
N LEU A 150 25.28 -6.14 -9.32
CA LEU A 150 25.73 -4.76 -9.15
C LEU A 150 24.77 -3.99 -8.22
N LYS A 151 25.30 -3.45 -7.12
CA LYS A 151 24.57 -2.63 -6.15
C LYS A 151 24.86 -1.15 -6.35
N LEU A 152 24.05 -0.32 -5.70
CA LEU A 152 24.29 1.12 -5.59
C LEU A 152 25.62 1.37 -4.85
N ASP A 153 26.34 2.42 -5.24
CA ASP A 153 27.48 2.92 -4.48
C ASP A 153 27.03 3.65 -3.19
N ALA A 154 27.98 3.94 -2.30
CA ALA A 154 27.69 4.54 -0.99
C ALA A 154 26.98 5.89 -1.07
N GLU A 155 27.28 6.71 -2.08
CA GLU A 155 26.63 8.00 -2.28
C GLU A 155 25.17 7.82 -2.71
N ASN A 156 24.94 6.94 -3.69
CA ASN A 156 23.60 6.60 -4.15
C ASN A 156 22.77 5.91 -3.08
N ILE A 157 23.37 5.09 -2.21
CA ILE A 157 22.69 4.49 -1.04
C ILE A 157 22.15 5.59 -0.12
N LYS A 158 23.00 6.56 0.26
CA LYS A 158 22.58 7.67 1.13
C LYS A 158 21.49 8.53 0.50
N HIS A 159 21.62 8.83 -0.79
CA HIS A 159 20.61 9.59 -1.53
C HIS A 159 19.28 8.83 -1.63
N THR A 160 19.34 7.53 -1.93
CA THR A 160 18.18 6.64 -2.02
C THR A 160 17.45 6.52 -0.68
N ARG A 161 18.19 6.40 0.44
CA ARG A 161 17.59 6.37 1.78
C ARG A 161 16.77 7.64 2.06
N LYS A 162 17.30 8.82 1.72
CA LYS A 162 16.57 10.09 1.85
C LYS A 162 15.30 10.10 0.98
N LEU A 163 15.39 9.66 -0.27
CA LEU A 163 14.22 9.58 -1.15
C LEU A 163 13.18 8.56 -0.65
N ASN A 164 13.61 7.46 -0.03
CA ASN A 164 12.69 6.50 0.60
C ASN A 164 11.92 7.16 1.74
N GLU A 165 12.59 7.88 2.63
CA GLU A 165 11.94 8.62 3.73
C GLU A 165 10.93 9.66 3.20
N GLU A 166 11.31 10.42 2.18
CA GLU A 166 10.42 11.39 1.52
C GLU A 166 9.19 10.72 0.90
N LEU A 167 9.38 9.60 0.19
CA LEU A 167 8.29 8.84 -0.43
C LEU A 167 7.38 8.23 0.63
N ALA A 168 7.96 7.67 1.70
CA ALA A 168 7.22 7.08 2.80
C ALA A 168 6.32 8.10 3.51
N LYS A 169 6.85 9.29 3.80
CA LYS A 169 6.06 10.40 4.34
C LYS A 169 4.89 10.77 3.42
N GLY A 170 5.16 10.85 2.11
CA GLY A 170 4.12 11.11 1.10
C GLY A 170 3.06 10.00 0.98
N LEU A 171 3.35 8.79 1.46
CA LEU A 171 2.44 7.65 1.51
C LEU A 171 1.76 7.49 2.88
N GLY A 172 2.04 8.36 3.85
CA GLY A 172 1.44 8.34 5.19
C GLY A 172 2.16 7.45 6.21
N PHE A 173 3.42 7.07 5.98
CA PHE A 173 4.21 6.35 6.97
C PHE A 173 4.91 7.30 7.96
N ASP A 174 4.86 6.96 9.24
CA ASP A 174 5.57 7.69 10.30
C ASP A 174 7.08 7.36 10.31
N SER A 175 7.44 6.12 10.03
CA SER A 175 8.82 5.64 10.05
C SER A 175 9.02 4.47 9.09
N LEU A 176 10.25 4.35 8.57
CA LEU A 176 10.70 3.21 7.78
C LEU A 176 11.49 2.18 8.58
N GLU A 177 11.72 2.40 9.88
CA GLU A 177 12.60 1.55 10.68
C GLU A 177 12.17 0.07 10.63
N ASP A 178 10.87 -0.20 10.83
CA ASP A 178 10.33 -1.56 10.76
C ASP A 178 10.38 -2.14 9.35
N MET A 179 10.22 -1.30 8.33
CA MET A 179 10.34 -1.73 6.95
C MET A 179 11.78 -2.12 6.62
N TYR A 180 12.77 -1.33 7.03
CA TYR A 180 14.18 -1.68 6.88
C TYR A 180 14.54 -2.96 7.67
N LYS A 181 14.03 -3.11 8.90
CA LYS A 181 14.20 -4.34 9.70
C LYS A 181 13.62 -5.58 9.01
N LYS A 182 12.45 -5.48 8.38
CA LYS A 182 11.75 -6.62 7.72
C LYS A 182 12.24 -6.89 6.29
N ILE A 183 12.48 -5.84 5.51
CA ILE A 183 12.72 -5.89 4.06
C ILE A 183 14.21 -5.84 3.70
N GLY A 184 15.07 -5.23 4.51
CA GLY A 184 16.51 -5.21 4.26
C GLY A 184 17.01 -3.92 3.62
N ASP A 185 17.69 -4.01 2.47
CA ASP A 185 18.46 -2.90 1.91
C ASP A 185 17.61 -1.80 1.25
N GLU A 186 18.26 -0.68 0.90
CA GLU A 186 17.62 0.48 0.28
C GLU A 186 16.92 0.14 -1.02
N GLU A 187 17.47 -0.78 -1.82
CA GLU A 187 16.90 -1.22 -3.08
C GLU A 187 15.55 -1.91 -2.89
N GLU A 188 15.49 -2.86 -1.96
CA GLU A 188 14.26 -3.61 -1.68
C GLU A 188 13.18 -2.72 -1.04
N VAL A 189 13.56 -1.84 -0.12
CA VAL A 189 12.64 -0.86 0.47
C VAL A 189 12.09 0.10 -0.60
N SER A 190 12.96 0.69 -1.44
CA SER A 190 12.52 1.64 -2.47
C SER A 190 11.51 1.04 -3.41
N LYS A 191 11.82 -0.14 -3.96
CA LYS A 191 10.96 -0.78 -4.93
C LYS A 191 9.61 -1.18 -4.30
N LEU A 192 9.59 -1.56 -3.02
CA LEU A 192 8.36 -1.83 -2.26
C LEU A 192 7.51 -0.57 -2.07
N LEU A 193 8.12 0.54 -1.65
CA LEU A 193 7.46 1.84 -1.54
C LEU A 193 6.92 2.31 -2.89
N MET A 194 7.71 2.18 -3.96
CA MET A 194 7.28 2.49 -5.33
C MET A 194 6.09 1.62 -5.77
N ALA A 195 6.06 0.34 -5.38
CA ALA A 195 4.93 -0.53 -5.64
C ALA A 195 3.68 -0.13 -4.85
N HIS A 196 3.84 0.35 -3.63
CA HIS A 196 2.75 0.89 -2.82
C HIS A 196 2.22 2.21 -3.37
N TYR A 197 3.12 3.12 -3.78
CA TYR A 197 2.79 4.36 -4.47
C TYR A 197 1.85 4.15 -5.65
N ARG A 198 2.13 3.17 -6.52
CA ARG A 198 1.26 2.89 -7.68
C ARG A 198 -0.17 2.49 -7.27
N ARG A 199 -0.33 1.80 -6.14
CA ARG A 199 -1.63 1.37 -5.60
C ARG A 199 -2.36 2.51 -4.91
N MET A 200 -1.65 3.34 -4.16
CA MET A 200 -2.19 4.57 -3.57
C MET A 200 -2.66 5.53 -4.66
N LYS A 201 -1.87 5.70 -5.74
CA LYS A 201 -2.26 6.48 -6.93
C LYS A 201 -3.50 5.94 -7.63
N ALA A 202 -3.62 4.62 -7.76
CA ALA A 202 -4.80 4.00 -8.36
C ALA A 202 -6.04 4.18 -7.46
N MET A 203 -5.89 4.00 -6.15
CA MET A 203 -6.98 4.20 -5.19
C MET A 203 -7.42 5.67 -5.10
N SER A 204 -6.46 6.60 -5.09
CA SER A 204 -6.74 8.04 -5.01
C SER A 204 -7.56 8.56 -6.19
N LYS A 205 -7.45 7.91 -7.35
CA LYS A 205 -8.26 8.24 -8.53
C LYS A 205 -9.77 8.16 -8.23
N PHE A 206 -10.22 7.13 -7.50
CA PHE A 206 -11.63 7.02 -7.12
C PHE A 206 -12.09 8.15 -6.19
N VAL A 207 -11.21 8.59 -5.29
CA VAL A 207 -11.50 9.69 -4.36
C VAL A 207 -11.51 11.04 -5.08
N ILE A 208 -10.51 11.30 -5.93
CA ILE A 208 -10.42 12.54 -6.72
C ILE A 208 -11.59 12.64 -7.70
N GLU A 209 -12.01 11.53 -8.31
CA GLU A 209 -13.20 11.48 -9.15
C GLU A 209 -14.51 11.60 -8.37
N GLY A 210 -14.47 11.67 -7.03
CA GLY A 210 -15.65 11.75 -6.17
C GLY A 210 -16.54 10.51 -6.24
N LYS A 211 -15.99 9.34 -6.62
CA LYS A 211 -16.71 8.06 -6.60
C LYS A 211 -16.66 7.41 -5.22
N LEU A 212 -15.64 7.75 -4.44
CA LEU A 212 -15.28 7.07 -3.20
C LEU A 212 -14.97 8.10 -2.12
N LYS A 213 -15.48 7.88 -0.90
CA LYS A 213 -15.08 8.64 0.29
C LYS A 213 -14.85 7.69 1.45
N PHE A 214 -13.67 7.80 2.05
CA PHE A 214 -13.31 7.05 3.25
C PHE A 214 -13.75 7.82 4.51
N PRO A 215 -14.37 7.15 5.49
CA PRO A 215 -14.47 7.68 6.85
C PRO A 215 -13.08 7.82 7.47
N LEU A 216 -12.89 8.91 8.23
CA LEU A 216 -11.63 9.20 8.93
C LEU A 216 -11.73 8.96 10.44
N GLU A 217 -12.94 8.74 10.96
CA GLU A 217 -13.28 8.54 12.37
C GLU A 217 -14.39 7.50 12.48
#